data_AF-A0A517NSS3-F1
#
_entry.id   AF-A0A517NSS3-F1
#
_cell.length_a   1.000
_cell.length_b   1.000
_cell.length_c   1.000
_cell.angle_alpha   90.00
_cell.angle_beta   90.00
_cell.angle_gamma   90.00
#
_symmetry.space_group_name_H-M   'P 1'
#
loop_
_entity.id
_entity.type
_entity.pdbx_description
1 polymer ?
#
loop_
_entity_poly.entity_id
_entity_poly.type
_entity_poly.pdbx_seq_one_letter_code
_entity_poly.pdbx_strand_id
1 'polypeptide(L)'
;MHGQLFLRESDCRFVCPVASLLSSFLVEWGLEFWLRLCSFNFRCALMTSLLEIRSPRFLMSLVLLSVGAVAAQGDERNAKLSEQDESSEWQQQAVEFAGLMSHVQWTPVADGMPKRNGVFEKGTQYTGVPYSSVKWVGRYIGFDIFLKTFLAAVENPESVLYTENLRGKVSNAECYYGKVCSSYTSYALQCGIWYVSRLHGPPYREGTEIVKVQSAQSTQVGDLIFTPPKTTSGGSHIEIVTDVTRDDEGTVTHVRVEESRPPTTLNSNRTAAKFDQHLAARNRKLSRITDFDAWRNGNRADRFLFPNYAEDSATPTINRVLLLDRGDWVAYQKGQAVKFNLMDRDDVGIESLVIKRGDLPVEEIPVTQKGVVQRLLAECGDYTAHCVLADGSESQACEFSICNLDVTLRQQDVTLGKPWELRFTSDNMKVIMVYFRSNQNSYAQAMVYPTDKDRMNGSVTIPAGLLKDRGNSQAWVIGENRYGRLKVRKTFVVK
;
A
#
# COMPACT_ATOMS: atom_id res chain seq x y z
N MET A 1 -20.27 58.62 12.66
CA MET A 1 -19.59 59.64 13.48
C MET A 1 -18.19 59.10 13.75
N HIS A 2 -17.18 59.50 12.95
CA HIS A 2 -16.10 60.45 13.30
C HIS A 2 -15.29 59.93 14.51
N GLY A 3 -13.99 59.69 14.51
CA GLY A 3 -12.79 59.88 13.65
C GLY A 3 -11.62 59.24 14.47
N GLN A 4 -10.33 59.26 14.18
CA GLN A 4 -9.50 59.79 13.11
C GLN A 4 -8.08 59.18 13.32
N LEU A 5 -7.28 59.19 12.26
CA LEU A 5 -5.90 58.71 12.13
C LEU A 5 -4.91 59.24 13.19
N PHE A 6 -3.83 58.47 13.41
CA PHE A 6 -2.48 59.02 13.51
C PHE A 6 -1.48 58.15 12.73
N LEU A 7 -0.87 58.78 11.71
CA LEU A 7 0.35 58.35 11.02
C LEU A 7 1.56 58.86 11.83
N ARG A 8 2.65 58.07 11.85
CA ARG A 8 4.02 58.58 11.97
C ARG A 8 4.94 57.78 11.06
N GLU A 9 5.49 58.49 10.07
CA GLU A 9 6.67 58.13 9.28
C GLU A 9 7.97 58.57 10.01
N SER A 10 9.11 58.23 9.37
CA SER A 10 10.53 58.54 9.63
C SER A 10 11.27 57.57 10.58
N ASP A 11 12.44 57.00 10.25
CA ASP A 11 13.37 57.28 9.16
C ASP A 11 14.44 56.18 8.93
N CYS A 12 14.86 56.10 7.66
CA CYS A 12 16.21 55.84 7.12
C CYS A 12 17.00 54.53 7.41
N ARG A 13 17.30 53.78 6.34
CA ARG A 13 18.65 53.73 5.72
C ARG A 13 18.61 53.21 4.28
N PHE A 14 19.44 53.84 3.45
CA PHE A 14 19.45 53.85 2.00
C PHE A 14 20.84 53.38 1.51
N VAL A 15 20.91 52.94 0.25
CA VAL A 15 22.06 52.86 -0.68
C VAL A 15 23.00 51.64 -0.65
N CYS A 16 22.89 50.82 -1.71
CA CYS A 16 23.97 50.29 -2.55
C CYS A 16 24.02 51.20 -3.83
N PRO A 17 25.02 51.22 -4.76
CA PRO A 17 26.07 50.23 -5.04
C PRO A 17 27.43 50.76 -5.64
N VAL A 18 28.29 49.81 -6.05
CA VAL A 18 29.27 49.83 -7.19
C VAL A 18 30.78 50.13 -6.95
N ALA A 19 31.58 49.23 -7.56
CA ALA A 19 32.92 49.37 -8.19
C ALA A 19 34.24 49.04 -7.45
N SER A 20 34.79 47.89 -7.86
CA SER A 20 36.15 47.65 -8.41
C SER A 20 37.41 48.08 -7.65
N LEU A 21 38.33 47.12 -7.47
CA LEU A 21 39.76 47.31 -7.79
C LEU A 21 40.45 45.96 -8.04
N LEU A 22 41.38 46.03 -9.00
CA LEU A 22 42.15 45.00 -9.70
C LEU A 22 43.45 44.62 -8.98
N SER A 23 44.09 43.58 -9.53
CA SER A 23 45.53 43.23 -9.52
C SER A 23 46.05 42.42 -8.33
N SER A 24 47.02 41.51 -8.42
CA SER A 24 47.73 40.78 -9.49
C SER A 24 48.80 39.99 -8.73
N PHE A 25 49.01 38.69 -8.97
CA PHE A 25 50.36 38.08 -8.89
C PHE A 25 50.38 36.73 -9.65
N LEU A 26 51.22 36.70 -10.69
CA LEU A 26 51.70 35.57 -11.51
C LEU A 26 52.55 34.60 -10.62
N VAL A 27 52.80 33.33 -10.95
CA VAL A 27 53.70 32.74 -11.99
C VAL A 27 53.53 31.21 -11.81
N GLU A 28 53.05 30.39 -12.76
CA GLU A 28 53.64 29.90 -14.03
C GLU A 28 54.77 28.84 -13.86
N TRP A 29 54.45 27.56 -14.03
CA TRP A 29 55.28 26.43 -14.54
C TRP A 29 54.26 25.34 -14.96
N GLY A 30 54.24 24.70 -16.11
CA GLY A 30 55.16 24.57 -17.23
C GLY A 30 54.87 23.22 -17.90
N LEU A 31 54.70 23.24 -19.22
CA LEU A 31 54.23 22.20 -20.14
C LEU A 31 55.00 20.86 -20.17
N GLU A 32 54.26 19.82 -20.62
CA GLU A 32 54.63 18.72 -21.54
C GLU A 32 55.84 17.80 -21.28
N PHE A 33 55.58 16.48 -21.33
CA PHE A 33 56.45 15.57 -22.09
C PHE A 33 55.70 14.35 -22.66
N TRP A 34 56.17 13.97 -23.84
CA TRP A 34 55.64 13.09 -24.87
C TRP A 34 55.46 11.58 -24.57
N LEU A 35 54.53 11.00 -25.34
CA LEU A 35 54.42 9.63 -25.86
C LEU A 35 55.73 8.81 -25.98
N ARG A 36 55.75 7.54 -25.53
CA ARG A 36 55.81 6.32 -26.37
C ARG A 36 56.19 5.02 -25.60
N LEU A 37 55.58 3.93 -26.08
CA LEU A 37 56.12 2.58 -26.38
C LEU A 37 55.92 1.39 -25.40
N CYS A 38 55.40 0.33 -26.05
CA CYS A 38 55.48 -1.11 -25.79
C CYS A 38 54.53 -1.72 -24.74
N SER A 39 53.43 -2.40 -25.10
CA SER A 39 53.29 -3.69 -25.81
C SER A 39 54.08 -4.84 -25.17
N PHE A 40 53.41 -5.73 -24.43
CA PHE A 40 53.79 -7.14 -24.36
C PHE A 40 52.56 -8.03 -24.06
N ASN A 41 52.28 -8.90 -25.02
CA ASN A 41 51.37 -10.05 -24.92
C ASN A 41 51.93 -11.09 -23.95
N PHE A 42 51.07 -11.88 -23.29
CA PHE A 42 51.30 -13.32 -23.16
C PHE A 42 49.99 -14.10 -23.01
N ARG A 43 49.78 -15.05 -23.93
CA ARG A 43 48.83 -16.18 -23.89
C ARG A 43 49.55 -17.40 -23.30
N CYS A 44 48.81 -18.25 -22.57
CA CYS A 44 48.79 -19.75 -22.63
C CYS A 44 47.96 -20.23 -21.42
N ALA A 45 46.85 -20.99 -21.52
CA ALA A 45 46.54 -22.26 -22.20
C ALA A 45 47.04 -23.51 -21.43
N LEU A 46 46.09 -24.31 -20.90
CA LEU A 46 45.88 -25.77 -21.03
C LEU A 46 44.91 -26.24 -19.90
N MET A 47 43.75 -26.86 -20.18
CA MET A 47 43.48 -28.31 -20.41
C MET A 47 43.85 -29.20 -19.19
N THR A 48 43.11 -30.21 -18.73
CA THR A 48 42.14 -31.16 -19.32
C THR A 48 41.60 -32.09 -18.22
N SER A 49 40.40 -32.68 -18.40
CA SER A 49 39.97 -34.09 -18.14
C SER A 49 38.47 -34.14 -17.73
N LEU A 50 37.50 -34.67 -18.50
CA LEU A 50 37.20 -36.01 -19.08
C LEU A 50 36.61 -37.05 -18.10
N LEU A 51 35.36 -37.48 -18.39
CA LEU A 51 34.80 -38.87 -18.35
C LEU A 51 33.27 -38.76 -18.61
N GLU A 52 32.75 -38.94 -19.84
CA GLU A 52 32.31 -40.19 -20.51
C GLU A 52 31.17 -40.99 -19.83
N ILE A 53 30.07 -41.23 -20.56
CA ILE A 53 29.52 -42.56 -20.95
C ILE A 53 28.31 -42.43 -21.94
N ARG A 54 28.55 -42.85 -23.20
CA ARG A 54 27.77 -43.66 -24.20
C ARG A 54 26.22 -43.60 -24.26
N SER A 55 25.54 -43.09 -25.32
CA SER A 55 25.22 -43.62 -26.71
C SER A 55 23.95 -44.54 -26.81
N PRO A 56 23.33 -44.83 -28.00
CA PRO A 56 22.96 -44.04 -29.20
C PRO A 56 21.59 -44.46 -29.89
N ARG A 57 21.16 -43.74 -30.96
CA ARG A 57 20.54 -44.21 -32.26
C ARG A 57 19.87 -43.02 -33.01
N PHE A 58 20.40 -42.50 -34.13
CA PHE A 58 20.10 -42.82 -35.55
C PHE A 58 18.59 -42.89 -35.87
N LEU A 59 17.98 -42.12 -36.80
CA LEU A 59 18.23 -42.13 -38.25
C LEU A 59 17.61 -40.90 -38.98
N MET A 60 18.36 -40.47 -40.01
CA MET A 60 18.09 -39.63 -41.20
C MET A 60 16.68 -39.66 -41.85
N SER A 61 16.23 -38.52 -42.41
CA SER A 61 15.99 -38.37 -43.87
C SER A 61 15.74 -36.91 -44.30
N LEU A 62 16.11 -36.61 -45.54
CA LEU A 62 16.41 -35.30 -46.14
C LEU A 62 15.82 -35.27 -47.56
N VAL A 63 15.07 -34.22 -47.96
CA VAL A 63 14.84 -33.74 -49.36
C VAL A 63 14.40 -32.26 -49.30
N LEU A 64 15.25 -31.25 -49.61
CA LEU A 64 15.43 -30.50 -50.88
C LEU A 64 14.13 -29.93 -51.53
N LEU A 65 14.03 -28.75 -52.17
CA LEU A 65 14.77 -27.47 -52.25
C LEU A 65 13.97 -26.59 -53.25
N SER A 66 13.76 -25.31 -52.95
CA SER A 66 13.57 -24.15 -53.89
C SER A 66 12.33 -24.14 -54.84
N VAL A 67 11.74 -23.04 -55.36
CA VAL A 67 12.07 -21.64 -55.66
C VAL A 67 10.75 -20.83 -55.71
N GLY A 68 10.75 -19.54 -55.40
CA GLY A 68 9.74 -18.62 -55.97
C GLY A 68 9.50 -17.33 -55.20
N ALA A 69 10.40 -16.35 -55.35
CA ALA A 69 10.15 -14.97 -54.94
C ALA A 69 9.13 -14.30 -55.88
N VAL A 70 8.03 -13.78 -55.32
CA VAL A 70 7.19 -12.75 -55.97
C VAL A 70 6.74 -11.75 -54.91
N ALA A 71 7.08 -10.49 -55.19
CA ALA A 71 6.46 -9.24 -54.76
C ALA A 71 6.47 -8.88 -53.27
N ALA A 72 7.48 -8.06 -52.94
CA ALA A 72 7.41 -7.03 -51.91
C ALA A 72 6.19 -6.12 -52.15
N GLN A 73 5.17 -6.23 -51.29
CA GLN A 73 4.14 -5.22 -51.04
C GLN A 73 3.30 -5.70 -49.83
N GLY A 74 3.89 -5.70 -48.65
CA GLY A 74 3.21 -6.19 -47.46
C GLY A 74 3.82 -5.80 -46.12
N ASP A 75 4.85 -4.95 -46.09
CA ASP A 75 5.67 -4.79 -44.87
C ASP A 75 5.78 -3.36 -44.35
N GLU A 76 4.93 -2.45 -44.82
CA GLU A 76 4.81 -1.09 -44.24
C GLU A 76 3.52 -0.87 -43.44
N ARG A 77 2.55 -1.80 -43.49
CA ARG A 77 1.31 -1.71 -42.69
C ARG A 77 1.38 -2.40 -41.33
N ASN A 78 2.30 -3.34 -41.15
CA ASN A 78 2.53 -3.98 -39.84
C ASN A 78 3.58 -3.25 -38.98
N ALA A 79 4.37 -2.35 -39.58
CA ALA A 79 5.31 -1.49 -38.84
C ALA A 79 4.64 -0.24 -38.23
N LYS A 80 3.35 0.00 -38.47
CA LYS A 80 2.60 1.16 -37.95
C LYS A 80 1.52 0.83 -36.91
N LEU A 81 1.47 -0.43 -36.46
CA LEU A 81 0.59 -0.89 -35.37
C LEU A 81 1.39 -1.35 -34.14
N SER A 82 2.67 -0.98 -34.03
CA SER A 82 3.57 -1.38 -32.93
C SER A 82 4.13 -0.23 -32.09
N GLU A 83 3.65 1.01 -32.25
CA GLU A 83 3.62 1.95 -31.11
C GLU A 83 2.44 1.57 -30.20
N GLN A 84 2.40 0.31 -29.78
CA GLN A 84 1.51 -0.16 -28.72
C GLN A 84 2.01 0.46 -27.43
N ASP A 85 1.26 1.45 -26.94
CA ASP A 85 1.06 1.77 -25.52
C ASP A 85 2.14 1.18 -24.59
N GLU A 86 3.34 1.78 -24.61
CA GLU A 86 4.47 1.40 -23.74
C GLU A 86 4.17 1.83 -22.29
N SER A 87 3.09 1.28 -21.72
CA SER A 87 2.89 1.31 -20.29
C SER A 87 4.07 0.58 -19.65
N SER A 88 4.83 1.32 -18.84
CA SER A 88 5.93 0.76 -18.07
C SER A 88 5.43 -0.36 -17.16
N GLU A 89 6.32 -1.27 -16.78
CA GLU A 89 6.00 -2.44 -15.94
C GLU A 89 5.22 -2.04 -14.66
N TRP A 90 5.59 -0.92 -14.02
CA TRP A 90 4.91 -0.46 -12.81
C TRP A 90 3.48 0.02 -13.07
N GLN A 91 3.20 0.60 -14.25
CA GLN A 91 1.84 1.02 -14.63
C GLN A 91 0.94 -0.20 -14.81
N GLN A 92 1.44 -1.25 -15.48
CA GLN A 92 0.71 -2.49 -15.67
C GLN A 92 0.38 -3.15 -14.32
N GLN A 93 1.38 -3.24 -13.43
CA GLN A 93 1.19 -3.73 -12.06
C GLN A 93 0.20 -2.85 -11.27
N ALA A 94 0.26 -1.52 -11.42
CA ALA A 94 -0.67 -0.64 -10.73
C ALA A 94 -2.12 -0.83 -11.19
N VAL A 95 -2.34 -1.12 -12.47
CA VAL A 95 -3.66 -1.49 -13.01
C VAL A 95 -4.15 -2.81 -12.44
N GLU A 96 -3.30 -3.84 -12.44
CA GLU A 96 -3.61 -5.15 -11.87
C GLU A 96 -4.01 -5.02 -10.39
N PHE A 97 -3.18 -4.34 -9.60
CA PHE A 97 -3.41 -4.17 -8.16
C PHE A 97 -4.61 -3.27 -7.85
N ALA A 98 -4.91 -2.28 -8.69
CA ALA A 98 -6.16 -1.54 -8.61
C ALA A 98 -7.37 -2.47 -8.78
N GLY A 99 -7.31 -3.37 -9.76
CA GLY A 99 -8.32 -4.38 -10.08
C GLY A 99 -8.59 -5.37 -8.95
N LEU A 100 -7.54 -5.87 -8.26
CA LEU A 100 -7.69 -6.79 -7.12
C LEU A 100 -8.68 -6.26 -6.07
N MET A 101 -8.63 -4.95 -5.82
CA MET A 101 -9.44 -4.31 -4.78
C MET A 101 -10.79 -3.81 -5.30
N SER A 102 -10.92 -3.50 -6.59
CA SER A 102 -12.13 -2.91 -7.18
C SER A 102 -13.05 -3.93 -7.87
N HIS A 103 -12.55 -5.09 -8.27
CA HIS A 103 -13.32 -6.10 -9.00
C HIS A 103 -13.72 -7.30 -8.13
N VAL A 104 -13.18 -7.42 -6.92
CA VAL A 104 -13.55 -8.49 -5.97
C VAL A 104 -15.05 -8.50 -5.71
N GLN A 105 -15.65 -9.68 -5.72
CA GLN A 105 -17.07 -9.91 -5.43
C GLN A 105 -17.23 -10.64 -4.11
N TRP A 106 -18.24 -10.25 -3.34
CA TRP A 106 -18.53 -10.83 -2.04
C TRP A 106 -20.00 -10.61 -1.67
N THR A 107 -20.55 -11.46 -0.81
CA THR A 107 -21.96 -11.42 -0.41
C THR A 107 -22.06 -11.53 1.11
N PRO A 108 -22.64 -10.54 1.82
CA PRO A 108 -22.77 -10.63 3.27
C PRO A 108 -23.67 -11.81 3.68
N VAL A 109 -23.22 -12.60 4.65
CA VAL A 109 -23.98 -13.78 5.14
C VAL A 109 -24.86 -13.47 6.35
N ALA A 110 -24.67 -12.31 6.98
CA ALA A 110 -25.44 -11.82 8.11
C ALA A 110 -25.83 -10.35 7.95
N ASP A 111 -26.84 -9.95 8.73
CA ASP A 111 -27.28 -8.55 8.79
C ASP A 111 -26.34 -7.72 9.68
N GLY A 112 -26.46 -6.39 9.56
CA GLY A 112 -25.78 -5.46 10.47
C GLY A 112 -24.43 -4.92 10.00
N MET A 113 -23.89 -5.40 8.86
CA MET A 113 -22.63 -4.88 8.31
C MET A 113 -22.76 -3.41 7.89
N PRO A 114 -22.10 -2.45 8.57
CA PRO A 114 -22.37 -1.04 8.36
C PRO A 114 -21.67 -0.51 7.10
N LYS A 115 -22.39 0.31 6.33
CA LYS A 115 -21.82 1.16 5.25
C LYS A 115 -22.14 2.63 5.50
N ARG A 116 -21.52 3.53 4.74
CA ARG A 116 -21.91 4.95 4.79
C ARG A 116 -23.39 5.08 4.41
N ASN A 117 -24.17 5.72 5.28
CA ASN A 117 -25.61 5.93 5.13
C ASN A 117 -26.46 4.65 5.02
N GLY A 118 -26.04 3.51 5.60
CA GLY A 118 -26.88 2.30 5.63
C GLY A 118 -26.15 1.04 6.08
N VAL A 119 -26.63 -0.12 5.66
CA VAL A 119 -25.97 -1.41 5.86
C VAL A 119 -25.76 -2.09 4.51
N PHE A 120 -24.72 -2.92 4.38
CA PHE A 120 -24.66 -3.91 3.30
C PHE A 120 -25.71 -4.99 3.60
N GLU A 121 -26.53 -5.31 2.61
CA GLU A 121 -27.69 -6.19 2.76
C GLU A 121 -27.26 -7.65 2.68
N LYS A 122 -27.73 -8.47 3.61
CA LYS A 122 -27.51 -9.92 3.60
C LYS A 122 -28.01 -10.52 2.28
N GLY A 123 -27.20 -11.38 1.68
CA GLY A 123 -27.53 -12.07 0.43
C GLY A 123 -27.36 -11.22 -0.84
N THR A 124 -27.07 -9.93 -0.73
CA THR A 124 -26.79 -9.06 -1.88
C THR A 124 -25.31 -9.12 -2.24
N GLN A 125 -25.00 -9.47 -3.49
CA GLN A 125 -23.62 -9.43 -3.98
C GLN A 125 -23.16 -7.97 -4.20
N TYR A 126 -21.97 -7.65 -3.69
CA TYR A 126 -21.31 -6.36 -3.90
C TYR A 126 -19.99 -6.56 -4.65
N THR A 127 -19.58 -5.51 -5.37
CA THR A 127 -18.30 -5.45 -6.07
C THR A 127 -17.42 -4.35 -5.47
N GLY A 128 -16.14 -4.67 -5.29
CA GLY A 128 -15.16 -3.83 -4.65
C GLY A 128 -15.18 -3.93 -3.12
N VAL A 129 -14.03 -3.73 -2.48
CA VAL A 129 -13.92 -3.74 -1.02
C VAL A 129 -14.66 -2.56 -0.37
N PRO A 130 -15.17 -2.69 0.87
CA PRO A 130 -15.90 -1.64 1.56
C PRO A 130 -15.11 -0.33 1.70
N TYR A 131 -15.80 0.81 1.54
CA TYR A 131 -15.26 2.11 1.91
C TYR A 131 -15.35 2.31 3.42
N SER A 132 -14.21 2.53 4.09
CA SER A 132 -14.16 2.92 5.50
C SER A 132 -12.79 3.52 5.86
N SER A 133 -12.78 4.64 6.58
CA SER A 133 -11.55 5.30 7.00
C SER A 133 -10.78 4.55 8.06
N VAL A 134 -11.37 3.58 8.77
CA VAL A 134 -10.85 2.68 9.83
C VAL A 134 -9.85 3.24 10.87
N LYS A 135 -8.87 4.04 10.46
CA LYS A 135 -7.91 4.81 11.25
C LYS A 135 -7.18 3.91 12.25
N TRP A 136 -7.30 4.22 13.54
CA TRP A 136 -6.73 3.43 14.63
C TRP A 136 -7.69 2.37 15.19
N VAL A 137 -8.97 2.36 14.78
CA VAL A 137 -9.98 1.48 15.38
C VAL A 137 -10.21 0.20 14.58
N GLY A 138 -10.17 0.29 13.24
CA GLY A 138 -10.34 -0.85 12.33
C GLY A 138 -9.05 -1.29 11.63
N ARG A 139 -9.18 -1.93 10.47
CA ARG A 139 -8.05 -2.41 9.65
C ARG A 139 -8.27 -2.10 8.15
N TYR A 140 -7.21 -1.64 7.49
CA TYR A 140 -7.20 -1.40 6.06
C TYR A 140 -6.94 -2.70 5.29
N ILE A 141 -7.81 -3.03 4.35
CA ILE A 141 -7.65 -4.21 3.48
C ILE A 141 -6.46 -3.96 2.54
N GLY A 142 -5.56 -4.94 2.41
CA GLY A 142 -4.32 -4.89 1.65
C GLY A 142 -3.15 -4.17 2.36
N PHE A 143 -3.37 -3.58 3.53
CA PHE A 143 -2.30 -2.91 4.31
C PHE A 143 -2.14 -3.45 5.71
N ASP A 144 -3.25 -3.68 6.41
CA ASP A 144 -3.24 -4.22 7.77
C ASP A 144 -3.67 -5.70 7.80
N ILE A 145 -4.46 -6.13 6.82
CA ILE A 145 -4.93 -7.52 6.62
C ILE A 145 -4.91 -7.83 5.12
N PHE A 146 -4.90 -9.11 4.76
CA PHE A 146 -5.08 -9.54 3.38
C PHE A 146 -6.51 -9.33 2.88
N LEU A 147 -6.69 -9.36 1.56
CA LEU A 147 -8.00 -9.48 0.93
C LEU A 147 -8.68 -10.79 1.32
N LYS A 148 -7.95 -11.92 1.34
CA LYS A 148 -8.49 -13.23 1.76
C LYS A 148 -8.99 -13.24 3.21
N THR A 149 -8.35 -12.50 4.12
CA THR A 149 -8.82 -12.31 5.50
C THR A 149 -10.18 -11.62 5.54
N PHE A 150 -10.36 -10.58 4.71
CA PHE A 150 -11.66 -9.92 4.57
C PHE A 150 -12.72 -10.89 4.03
N LEU A 151 -12.40 -11.66 2.98
CA LEU A 151 -13.34 -12.64 2.40
C LEU A 151 -13.72 -13.74 3.41
N ALA A 152 -12.76 -14.23 4.20
CA ALA A 152 -13.05 -15.15 5.30
C ALA A 152 -13.97 -14.51 6.35
N ALA A 153 -13.77 -13.24 6.70
CA ALA A 153 -14.63 -12.54 7.64
C ALA A 153 -16.06 -12.31 7.10
N VAL A 154 -16.23 -12.11 5.79
CA VAL A 154 -17.55 -12.02 5.14
C VAL A 154 -18.33 -13.32 5.32
N GLU A 155 -17.65 -14.46 5.26
CA GLU A 155 -18.26 -15.77 5.46
C GLU A 155 -18.50 -16.13 6.93
N ASN A 156 -18.11 -15.29 7.89
CA ASN A 156 -18.38 -15.56 9.30
C ASN A 156 -19.50 -14.64 9.81
N PRO A 157 -20.72 -15.13 10.11
CA PRO A 157 -21.82 -14.29 10.61
C PRO A 157 -21.52 -13.64 11.97
N GLU A 158 -20.57 -14.19 12.73
CA GLU A 158 -20.10 -13.69 14.03
C GLU A 158 -18.81 -12.85 13.90
N SER A 159 -18.45 -12.46 12.67
CA SER A 159 -17.23 -11.67 12.46
C SER A 159 -17.40 -10.22 12.88
N VAL A 160 -16.27 -9.54 13.02
CA VAL A 160 -16.18 -8.08 13.23
C VAL A 160 -16.86 -7.27 12.12
N LEU A 161 -17.15 -7.84 10.95
CA LEU A 161 -17.91 -7.13 9.92
C LEU A 161 -19.37 -6.90 10.34
N TYR A 162 -19.95 -7.83 11.08
CA TYR A 162 -21.36 -7.81 11.52
C TYR A 162 -21.51 -7.38 12.98
N THR A 163 -20.50 -7.65 13.80
CA THR A 163 -20.54 -7.44 15.25
C THR A 163 -19.90 -6.11 15.71
N GLU A 164 -19.12 -5.45 14.85
CA GLU A 164 -18.50 -4.14 15.15
C GLU A 164 -19.03 -3.02 14.25
N ASN A 165 -19.30 -1.87 14.86
CA ASN A 165 -19.69 -0.65 14.17
C ASN A 165 -18.76 0.51 14.55
N LEU A 166 -18.09 1.09 13.56
CA LEU A 166 -17.16 2.19 13.76
C LEU A 166 -17.79 3.58 13.72
N ARG A 167 -19.10 3.69 13.43
CA ARG A 167 -19.81 4.97 13.40
C ARG A 167 -19.66 5.70 14.73
N GLY A 168 -19.34 7.00 14.65
CA GLY A 168 -19.12 7.84 15.81
C GLY A 168 -17.77 7.61 16.54
N LYS A 169 -17.11 6.46 16.34
CA LYS A 169 -15.78 6.20 16.93
C LYS A 169 -14.71 7.08 16.28
N VAL A 170 -14.73 7.19 14.95
CA VAL A 170 -13.88 8.11 14.17
C VAL A 170 -14.59 8.61 12.92
N SER A 171 -14.22 9.79 12.42
CA SER A 171 -14.84 10.37 11.22
C SER A 171 -14.67 9.47 9.98
N ASN A 172 -15.74 9.31 9.20
CA ASN A 172 -15.77 8.53 7.95
C ASN A 172 -15.38 7.06 8.11
N ALA A 173 -15.56 6.47 9.30
CA ALA A 173 -15.45 5.04 9.49
C ALA A 173 -16.81 4.46 9.89
N GLU A 174 -17.15 3.36 9.24
CA GLU A 174 -18.40 2.64 9.45
C GLU A 174 -18.09 1.15 9.58
N CYS A 175 -17.66 0.51 8.49
CA CYS A 175 -17.24 -0.89 8.48
C CYS A 175 -15.89 -1.09 9.17
N TYR A 176 -15.73 -2.20 9.90
CA TYR A 176 -14.51 -2.52 10.64
C TYR A 176 -13.29 -2.68 9.72
N TYR A 177 -13.51 -3.31 8.57
CA TYR A 177 -12.54 -3.39 7.47
C TYR A 177 -12.94 -2.45 6.34
N GLY A 178 -11.94 -1.87 5.68
CA GLY A 178 -12.22 -1.10 4.47
C GLY A 178 -11.02 -0.38 3.89
N LYS A 179 -11.30 0.46 2.91
CA LYS A 179 -10.34 1.33 2.24
C LYS A 179 -10.91 2.73 2.10
N VAL A 180 -10.03 3.72 2.04
CA VAL A 180 -10.33 5.06 1.53
C VAL A 180 -9.55 5.32 0.26
N CYS A 181 -9.91 6.38 -0.47
CA CYS A 181 -9.28 6.77 -1.73
C CYS A 181 -7.75 6.72 -1.68
N SER A 182 -7.14 7.27 -0.64
CA SER A 182 -5.70 7.36 -0.55
C SER A 182 -5.03 6.01 -0.24
N SER A 183 -5.62 5.17 0.61
CA SER A 183 -5.17 3.78 0.78
C SER A 183 -5.46 2.90 -0.44
N TYR A 184 -6.46 3.24 -1.24
CA TYR A 184 -6.70 2.53 -2.49
C TYR A 184 -5.60 2.84 -3.50
N THR A 185 -5.40 4.12 -3.81
CA THR A 185 -4.38 4.57 -4.77
C THR A 185 -2.97 4.20 -4.33
N SER A 186 -2.60 4.34 -3.05
CA SER A 186 -1.25 3.94 -2.60
C SER A 186 -1.00 2.44 -2.70
N TYR A 187 -2.00 1.58 -2.51
CA TYR A 187 -1.86 0.14 -2.71
C TYR A 187 -1.64 -0.21 -4.19
N ALA A 188 -2.40 0.41 -5.09
CA ALA A 188 -2.21 0.25 -6.53
C ALA A 188 -0.79 0.70 -6.93
N LEU A 189 -0.33 1.83 -6.39
CA LEU A 189 0.99 2.39 -6.61
C LEU A 189 2.10 1.75 -5.75
N GLN A 190 1.93 0.50 -5.33
CA GLN A 190 3.01 -0.29 -4.74
C GLN A 190 3.70 0.36 -3.52
N CYS A 191 2.91 1.05 -2.69
CA CYS A 191 3.40 1.64 -1.46
C CYS A 191 3.35 0.65 -0.30
N GLY A 192 4.31 0.75 0.63
CA GLY A 192 4.30 0.01 1.90
C GLY A 192 3.25 0.52 2.89
N ILE A 193 2.99 1.83 2.89
CA ILE A 193 1.89 2.47 3.64
C ILE A 193 1.15 3.48 2.76
N TRP A 194 -0.10 3.77 3.08
CA TRP A 194 -0.84 4.81 2.38
C TRP A 194 -0.30 6.21 2.68
N TYR A 195 -0.24 7.03 1.64
CA TYR A 195 -0.21 8.48 1.81
C TYR A 195 -1.63 9.00 2.02
N VAL A 196 -1.77 10.19 2.61
CA VAL A 196 -3.05 10.90 2.54
C VAL A 196 -3.23 11.50 1.14
N SER A 197 -4.48 11.67 0.68
CA SER A 197 -4.78 12.05 -0.72
C SER A 197 -4.06 13.32 -1.19
N ARG A 198 -3.89 14.32 -0.32
CA ARG A 198 -3.21 15.59 -0.63
C ARG A 198 -1.69 15.51 -0.79
N LEU A 199 -1.08 14.37 -0.48
CA LEU A 199 0.37 14.15 -0.56
C LEU A 199 0.77 13.25 -1.74
N HIS A 200 -0.09 13.04 -2.73
CA HIS A 200 0.19 12.20 -3.90
C HIS A 200 0.82 12.98 -5.07
N GLY A 201 0.68 14.31 -5.09
CA GLY A 201 1.17 15.16 -6.18
C GLY A 201 2.11 16.29 -5.70
N PRO A 202 2.52 17.19 -6.60
CA PRO A 202 3.36 18.34 -6.26
C PRO A 202 2.71 19.29 -5.23
N PRO A 203 3.51 20.01 -4.43
CA PRO A 203 4.97 19.91 -4.30
C PRO A 203 5.42 18.82 -3.30
N TYR A 204 4.53 17.92 -2.89
CA TYR A 204 4.76 17.05 -1.73
C TYR A 204 5.47 15.73 -2.06
N ARG A 205 5.58 15.41 -3.34
CA ARG A 205 6.27 14.22 -3.84
C ARG A 205 7.21 14.62 -4.94
N GLU A 206 8.39 14.02 -4.90
CA GLU A 206 9.33 14.02 -6.02
C GLU A 206 8.83 13.04 -7.08
N GLY A 207 9.35 13.14 -8.31
CA GLY A 207 8.95 12.27 -9.40
C GLY A 207 7.49 12.42 -9.84
N THR A 208 6.88 13.58 -9.60
CA THR A 208 5.54 13.89 -10.10
C THR A 208 5.43 15.33 -10.58
N GLU A 209 4.61 15.53 -11.60
CA GLU A 209 4.32 16.84 -12.19
C GLU A 209 2.83 17.02 -12.49
N ILE A 210 2.39 18.26 -12.65
CA ILE A 210 1.04 18.54 -13.14
C ILE A 210 1.04 18.38 -14.65
N VAL A 211 0.10 17.59 -15.18
CA VAL A 211 -0.05 17.43 -16.63
C VAL A 211 -0.44 18.78 -17.24
N LYS A 212 0.35 19.27 -18.19
CA LYS A 212 0.20 20.63 -18.74
C LYS A 212 -1.19 20.90 -19.31
N VAL A 213 -1.76 19.93 -20.01
CA VAL A 213 -3.10 19.99 -20.58
C VAL A 213 -4.02 19.07 -19.78
N GLN A 214 -5.01 19.64 -19.12
CA GLN A 214 -5.94 18.91 -18.26
C GLN A 214 -7.10 18.34 -19.09
N SER A 215 -6.84 17.28 -19.86
CA SER A 215 -7.83 16.63 -20.73
C SER A 215 -7.60 15.13 -20.90
N ALA A 216 -8.63 14.43 -21.37
CA ALA A 216 -8.58 13.02 -21.75
C ALA A 216 -7.46 12.75 -22.76
N GLN A 217 -7.29 13.62 -23.75
CA GLN A 217 -6.29 13.45 -24.81
C GLN A 217 -4.85 13.44 -24.29
N SER A 218 -4.58 14.13 -23.18
CA SER A 218 -3.26 14.21 -22.56
C SER A 218 -3.06 13.23 -21.41
N THR A 219 -4.08 12.44 -21.09
CA THR A 219 -4.08 11.48 -19.98
C THR A 219 -3.37 10.18 -20.38
N GLN A 220 -2.70 9.55 -19.41
CA GLN A 220 -2.05 8.26 -19.53
C GLN A 220 -2.43 7.35 -18.35
N VAL A 221 -2.26 6.04 -18.54
CA VAL A 221 -2.37 5.06 -17.45
C VAL A 221 -1.41 5.43 -16.31
N GLY A 222 -1.83 5.29 -15.07
CA GLY A 222 -1.05 5.67 -13.89
C GLY A 222 -1.10 7.16 -13.53
N ASP A 223 -1.70 8.02 -14.36
CA ASP A 223 -1.96 9.41 -13.97
C ASP A 223 -2.92 9.45 -12.77
N LEU A 224 -2.72 10.45 -11.90
CA LEU A 224 -3.50 10.64 -10.67
C LEU A 224 -4.41 11.86 -10.78
N ILE A 225 -5.64 11.73 -10.28
CA ILE A 225 -6.60 12.83 -10.25
C ILE A 225 -6.82 13.26 -8.80
N PHE A 226 -6.23 14.39 -8.43
CA PHE A 226 -6.41 14.98 -7.12
C PHE A 226 -7.63 15.91 -7.09
N THR A 227 -8.55 15.69 -6.15
CA THR A 227 -9.61 16.64 -5.83
C THR A 227 -9.27 17.37 -4.52
N PRO A 228 -9.06 18.70 -4.55
CA PRO A 228 -8.82 19.46 -3.33
C PRO A 228 -10.04 19.46 -2.40
N PRO A 229 -9.83 19.68 -1.09
CA PRO A 229 -10.95 19.76 -0.16
C PRO A 229 -11.76 21.04 -0.43
N LYS A 230 -13.09 20.97 -0.24
CA LYS A 230 -13.97 22.15 -0.41
C LYS A 230 -13.71 23.25 0.64
N THR A 231 -13.21 22.86 1.81
CA THR A 231 -12.89 23.74 2.93
C THR A 231 -11.50 23.38 3.47
N THR A 232 -10.87 24.26 4.23
CA THR A 232 -9.55 24.02 4.85
C THR A 232 -9.54 22.79 5.77
N SER A 233 -10.65 22.51 6.44
CA SER A 233 -10.85 21.32 7.29
C SER A 233 -11.42 20.10 6.55
N GLY A 234 -11.71 20.24 5.25
CA GLY A 234 -12.39 19.22 4.46
C GLY A 234 -11.49 18.04 4.05
N GLY A 235 -12.16 16.94 3.67
CA GLY A 235 -11.52 15.80 3.02
C GLY A 235 -11.18 16.09 1.57
N SER A 236 -10.00 15.64 1.13
CA SER A 236 -9.56 15.63 -0.26
C SER A 236 -9.72 14.23 -0.85
N HIS A 237 -9.73 14.13 -2.18
CA HIS A 237 -9.90 12.85 -2.88
C HIS A 237 -8.76 12.59 -3.86
N ILE A 238 -8.47 11.32 -4.12
CA ILE A 238 -7.46 10.89 -5.09
C ILE A 238 -8.01 9.69 -5.86
N GLU A 239 -7.75 9.67 -7.16
CA GLU A 239 -8.21 8.65 -8.10
C GLU A 239 -7.01 8.27 -9.00
N ILE A 240 -7.02 7.08 -9.59
CA ILE A 240 -5.97 6.60 -10.51
C ILE A 240 -6.59 6.24 -11.86
N VAL A 241 -5.94 6.68 -12.94
CA VAL A 241 -6.28 6.26 -14.30
C VAL A 241 -5.71 4.87 -14.55
N THR A 242 -6.55 3.93 -14.96
CA THR A 242 -6.14 2.53 -15.17
C THR A 242 -6.24 2.05 -16.62
N ASP A 243 -6.86 2.82 -17.50
CA ASP A 243 -6.95 2.50 -18.93
C ASP A 243 -7.26 3.77 -19.75
N VAL A 244 -6.74 3.83 -20.97
CA VAL A 244 -6.97 4.90 -21.94
C VAL A 244 -7.23 4.27 -23.31
N THR A 245 -8.49 4.25 -23.73
CA THR A 245 -8.89 3.68 -25.02
C THR A 245 -8.80 4.73 -26.12
N ARG A 246 -8.18 4.37 -27.24
CA ARG A 246 -8.06 5.21 -28.45
C ARG A 246 -8.79 4.58 -29.64
N ASP A 247 -9.26 5.41 -30.57
CA ASP A 247 -9.73 4.96 -31.89
C ASP A 247 -8.56 4.71 -32.86
N ASP A 248 -8.89 4.30 -34.09
CA ASP A 248 -7.91 3.98 -35.14
C ASP A 248 -7.07 5.20 -35.55
N GLU A 249 -7.59 6.42 -35.33
CA GLU A 249 -6.89 7.69 -35.54
C GLU A 249 -6.01 8.10 -34.34
N GLY A 250 -5.99 7.31 -33.27
CA GLY A 250 -5.20 7.56 -32.06
C GLY A 250 -5.86 8.56 -31.09
N THR A 251 -7.09 8.98 -31.34
CA THR A 251 -7.85 9.92 -30.48
C THR A 251 -8.37 9.16 -29.27
N VAL A 252 -8.17 9.72 -28.06
CA VAL A 252 -8.74 9.11 -26.84
C VAL A 252 -10.26 9.18 -26.91
N THR A 253 -10.90 8.02 -26.88
CA THR A 253 -12.36 7.89 -26.82
C THR A 253 -12.85 7.68 -25.40
N HIS A 254 -12.07 6.99 -24.58
CA HIS A 254 -12.43 6.65 -23.20
C HIS A 254 -11.24 6.68 -22.24
N VAL A 255 -11.53 7.01 -20.99
CA VAL A 255 -10.58 6.94 -19.88
C VAL A 255 -11.23 6.21 -18.72
N ARG A 256 -10.59 5.14 -18.26
CA ARG A 256 -11.00 4.38 -17.08
C ARG A 256 -10.30 4.93 -15.86
N VAL A 257 -11.08 5.18 -14.82
CA VAL A 257 -10.58 5.65 -13.52
C VAL A 257 -11.11 4.75 -12.43
N GLU A 258 -10.21 4.32 -11.56
CA GLU A 258 -10.55 3.56 -10.36
C GLU A 258 -10.27 4.36 -9.09
N GLU A 259 -11.12 4.15 -8.08
CA GLU A 259 -11.11 4.92 -6.84
C GLU A 259 -11.76 4.15 -5.70
N SER A 260 -11.60 4.65 -4.48
CA SER A 260 -12.40 4.23 -3.34
C SER A 260 -13.25 5.38 -2.83
N ARG A 261 -14.57 5.25 -2.97
CA ARG A 261 -15.57 6.18 -2.44
C ARG A 261 -16.83 5.42 -2.05
N PRO A 262 -17.63 5.89 -1.09
CA PRO A 262 -18.78 5.11 -0.62
C PRO A 262 -19.71 4.62 -1.75
N PRO A 263 -20.20 3.36 -1.68
CA PRO A 263 -20.03 2.42 -0.57
C PRO A 263 -18.77 1.53 -0.65
N THR A 264 -18.14 1.37 -1.82
CA THR A 264 -17.04 0.42 -2.08
C THR A 264 -15.94 1.03 -2.95
N THR A 265 -14.88 0.30 -3.29
CA THR A 265 -14.05 0.64 -4.44
C THR A 265 -14.85 0.54 -5.74
N LEU A 266 -14.52 1.40 -6.70
CA LEU A 266 -15.28 1.55 -7.94
C LEU A 266 -14.34 1.65 -9.12
N ASN A 267 -14.82 1.15 -10.25
CA ASN A 267 -14.23 1.31 -11.56
C ASN A 267 -15.23 2.04 -12.47
N SER A 268 -14.80 3.11 -13.12
CA SER A 268 -15.65 3.93 -13.98
C SER A 268 -14.98 4.23 -15.32
N ASN A 269 -15.54 3.68 -16.40
CA ASN A 269 -15.12 3.98 -17.76
C ASN A 269 -15.89 5.19 -18.31
N ARG A 270 -15.19 6.30 -18.57
CA ARG A 270 -15.80 7.56 -19.02
C ARG A 270 -15.46 7.80 -20.48
N THR A 271 -16.40 8.28 -21.27
CA THR A 271 -16.07 8.89 -22.57
C THR A 271 -15.13 10.08 -22.37
N ALA A 272 -14.31 10.42 -23.36
CA ALA A 272 -13.38 11.55 -23.29
C ALA A 272 -14.07 12.84 -22.81
N ALA A 273 -15.23 13.19 -23.38
CA ALA A 273 -16.01 14.36 -22.96
C ALA A 273 -16.46 14.30 -21.49
N LYS A 274 -16.89 13.13 -20.99
CA LYS A 274 -17.27 12.95 -19.58
C LYS A 274 -16.07 13.01 -18.65
N PHE A 275 -14.91 12.55 -19.11
CA PHE A 275 -13.66 12.66 -18.37
C PHE A 275 -13.21 14.12 -18.27
N ASP A 276 -13.27 14.89 -19.36
CA ASP A 276 -12.95 16.32 -19.35
C ASP A 276 -13.88 17.11 -18.43
N GLN A 277 -15.18 16.81 -18.45
CA GLN A 277 -16.14 17.36 -17.50
C GLN A 277 -15.81 16.98 -16.04
N HIS A 278 -15.38 15.75 -15.81
CA HIS A 278 -14.92 15.30 -14.50
C HIS A 278 -13.71 16.11 -14.05
N LEU A 279 -12.68 16.28 -14.88
CA LEU A 279 -11.50 17.10 -14.55
C LEU A 279 -11.85 18.57 -14.30
N ALA A 280 -12.73 19.16 -15.12
CA ALA A 280 -13.15 20.56 -14.96
C ALA A 280 -13.93 20.81 -13.67
N ALA A 281 -14.59 19.78 -13.13
CA ALA A 281 -15.36 19.90 -11.91
C ALA A 281 -14.46 19.91 -10.65
N ARG A 282 -14.88 20.69 -9.65
CA ARG A 282 -14.29 20.71 -8.28
C ARG A 282 -12.79 21.05 -8.23
N ASN A 283 -12.28 21.79 -9.22
CA ASN A 283 -10.87 22.19 -9.31
C ASN A 283 -9.91 21.00 -9.21
N ARG A 284 -10.24 19.89 -9.86
CA ARG A 284 -9.37 18.71 -9.90
C ARG A 284 -8.07 19.02 -10.64
N LYS A 285 -7.04 18.25 -10.32
CA LYS A 285 -5.73 18.31 -10.95
C LYS A 285 -5.29 16.92 -11.36
N LEU A 286 -5.04 16.75 -12.65
CA LEU A 286 -4.36 15.61 -13.23
C LEU A 286 -2.85 15.79 -13.06
N SER A 287 -2.21 14.82 -12.43
CA SER A 287 -0.76 14.77 -12.23
C SER A 287 -0.20 13.46 -12.74
N ARG A 288 1.03 13.52 -13.27
CA ARG A 288 1.78 12.38 -13.78
C ARG A 288 2.85 11.98 -12.79
N ILE A 289 3.10 10.68 -12.67
CA ILE A 289 4.31 10.17 -12.05
C ILE A 289 5.35 10.04 -13.16
N THR A 290 6.43 10.80 -13.05
CA THR A 290 7.55 10.82 -14.02
C THR A 290 8.74 10.01 -13.54
N ASP A 291 8.85 9.80 -12.23
CA ASP A 291 9.84 8.91 -11.61
C ASP A 291 9.16 8.17 -10.44
N PHE A 292 8.84 6.90 -10.68
CA PHE A 292 8.09 6.08 -9.73
C PHE A 292 8.87 5.75 -8.46
N ASP A 293 10.19 5.60 -8.56
CA ASP A 293 11.04 5.31 -7.42
C ASP A 293 11.25 6.55 -6.55
N ALA A 294 11.46 7.73 -7.15
CA ALA A 294 11.46 8.98 -6.41
C ALA A 294 10.11 9.25 -5.73
N TRP A 295 9.00 8.94 -6.43
CA TRP A 295 7.65 9.14 -5.89
C TRP A 295 7.38 8.28 -4.64
N ARG A 296 7.78 7.00 -4.65
CA ARG A 296 7.64 6.10 -3.50
C ARG A 296 8.71 6.34 -2.44
N ASN A 297 9.93 6.70 -2.83
CA ASN A 297 11.11 6.85 -1.97
C ASN A 297 11.23 5.65 -0.99
N GLY A 298 11.33 5.89 0.32
CA GLY A 298 11.46 4.85 1.33
C GLY A 298 10.23 3.95 1.51
N ASN A 299 9.09 4.30 0.91
CA ASN A 299 7.80 3.66 1.11
C ASN A 299 7.45 2.61 0.03
N ARG A 300 8.42 1.87 -0.48
CA ARG A 300 8.17 0.80 -1.46
C ARG A 300 7.58 -0.43 -0.78
N ALA A 301 6.57 -1.05 -1.39
CA ALA A 301 5.90 -2.24 -0.86
C ALA A 301 6.85 -3.44 -0.66
N ASP A 302 7.80 -3.62 -1.57
CA ASP A 302 8.77 -4.74 -1.57
C ASP A 302 9.75 -4.74 -0.38
N ARG A 303 9.74 -3.71 0.46
CA ARG A 303 10.49 -3.66 1.72
C ARG A 303 9.76 -4.28 2.91
N PHE A 304 8.52 -4.69 2.71
CA PHE A 304 7.58 -5.08 3.76
C PHE A 304 6.85 -6.37 3.39
N LEU A 305 6.22 -6.99 4.38
CA LEU A 305 5.34 -8.14 4.18
C LEU A 305 3.97 -7.75 3.61
N PHE A 306 3.57 -6.48 3.77
CA PHE A 306 2.33 -5.93 3.23
C PHE A 306 2.58 -4.65 2.43
N PRO A 307 1.80 -4.37 1.37
CA PRO A 307 0.84 -5.26 0.72
C PRO A 307 1.45 -6.56 0.20
N ASN A 308 0.66 -7.63 0.18
CA ASN A 308 1.08 -8.91 -0.40
C ASN A 308 0.17 -9.22 -1.59
N TYR A 309 0.59 -8.76 -2.76
CA TYR A 309 -0.20 -8.86 -3.98
C TYR A 309 -0.44 -10.31 -4.41
N ALA A 310 0.53 -11.20 -4.16
CA ALA A 310 0.39 -12.62 -4.47
C ALA A 310 -0.75 -13.24 -3.67
N GLU A 311 -0.75 -13.06 -2.34
CA GLU A 311 -1.82 -13.53 -1.45
C GLU A 311 -3.17 -12.86 -1.73
N ASP A 312 -3.15 -11.56 -2.08
CA ASP A 312 -4.39 -10.81 -2.39
C ASP A 312 -4.96 -11.18 -3.78
N SER A 313 -4.14 -11.70 -4.70
CA SER A 313 -4.58 -12.20 -6.02
C SER A 313 -5.07 -13.65 -5.99
N ALA A 314 -4.63 -14.44 -5.01
CA ALA A 314 -5.00 -15.83 -4.89
C ALA A 314 -6.50 -15.98 -4.55
N THR A 315 -7.15 -16.99 -5.14
CA THR A 315 -8.51 -17.36 -4.74
C THR A 315 -8.44 -18.20 -3.46
N PRO A 316 -8.93 -17.70 -2.31
CA PRO A 316 -8.79 -18.42 -1.05
C PRO A 316 -9.82 -19.55 -0.94
N THR A 317 -9.41 -20.70 -0.42
CA THR A 317 -10.33 -21.71 0.09
C THR A 317 -10.78 -21.30 1.49
N ILE A 318 -12.04 -20.87 1.62
CA ILE A 318 -12.60 -20.42 2.89
C ILE A 318 -13.11 -21.63 3.69
N ASN A 319 -12.66 -21.74 4.93
CA ASN A 319 -13.06 -22.79 5.84
C ASN A 319 -14.58 -22.75 6.12
N ARG A 320 -15.23 -23.89 5.93
CA ARG A 320 -16.69 -24.06 6.09
C ARG A 320 -17.09 -24.59 7.47
N VAL A 321 -16.14 -25.08 8.26
CA VAL A 321 -16.36 -25.66 9.58
C VAL A 321 -16.06 -24.65 10.69
N LEU A 322 -14.93 -23.96 10.58
CA LEU A 322 -14.40 -23.05 11.61
C LEU A 322 -13.95 -21.73 10.98
N LEU A 323 -14.31 -20.60 11.57
CA LEU A 323 -13.76 -19.29 11.21
C LEU A 323 -13.49 -18.44 12.45
N LEU A 324 -12.53 -17.52 12.36
CA LEU A 324 -12.23 -16.57 13.44
C LEU A 324 -13.07 -15.29 13.32
N ASP A 325 -13.33 -14.60 14.43
CA ASP A 325 -14.09 -13.33 14.42
C ASP A 325 -13.49 -12.25 13.52
N ARG A 326 -12.19 -12.30 13.25
CA ARG A 326 -11.50 -11.31 12.42
C ARG A 326 -11.23 -11.79 11.00
N GLY A 327 -11.77 -12.94 10.63
CA GLY A 327 -11.35 -13.67 9.43
C GLY A 327 -10.08 -14.47 9.69
N ASP A 328 -9.75 -15.31 8.72
CA ASP A 328 -8.56 -16.16 8.75
C ASP A 328 -7.29 -15.37 8.34
N TRP A 329 -6.11 -15.87 8.69
CA TRP A 329 -4.80 -15.24 8.44
C TRP A 329 -4.70 -13.83 9.03
N VAL A 330 -4.90 -13.68 10.34
CA VAL A 330 -4.98 -12.37 10.99
C VAL A 330 -4.13 -12.25 12.25
N ALA A 331 -3.62 -11.04 12.52
CA ALA A 331 -2.92 -10.69 13.75
C ALA A 331 -3.85 -10.12 14.83
N TYR A 332 -3.77 -10.69 16.03
CA TYR A 332 -4.41 -10.21 17.25
C TYR A 332 -3.38 -9.51 18.15
N GLN A 333 -3.81 -8.46 18.85
CA GLN A 333 -2.99 -7.87 19.92
C GLN A 333 -3.03 -8.79 21.15
N LYS A 334 -1.88 -8.96 21.83
CA LYS A 334 -1.80 -9.63 23.13
C LYS A 334 -2.81 -9.04 24.11
N GLY A 335 -3.53 -9.92 24.82
CA GLY A 335 -4.61 -9.52 25.71
C GLY A 335 -5.98 -9.37 25.01
N GLN A 336 -6.03 -9.47 23.68
CA GLN A 336 -7.27 -9.54 22.94
C GLN A 336 -7.74 -11.00 22.84
N ALA A 337 -9.03 -11.25 23.09
CA ALA A 337 -9.59 -12.57 22.90
C ALA A 337 -9.70 -12.94 21.42
N VAL A 338 -9.49 -14.21 21.12
CA VAL A 338 -9.79 -14.86 19.85
C VAL A 338 -11.14 -15.55 19.99
N LYS A 339 -12.04 -15.34 19.03
CA LYS A 339 -13.34 -16.00 18.98
C LYS A 339 -13.36 -16.96 17.80
N PHE A 340 -13.52 -18.24 18.11
CA PHE A 340 -13.64 -19.34 17.17
C PHE A 340 -15.12 -19.61 16.92
N ASN A 341 -15.61 -19.37 15.71
CA ASN A 341 -16.98 -19.69 15.33
C ASN A 341 -17.02 -21.09 14.70
N LEU A 342 -17.58 -22.04 15.47
CA LEU A 342 -17.84 -23.41 15.06
C LEU A 342 -19.16 -23.44 14.27
N MET A 343 -19.06 -23.31 12.96
CA MET A 343 -20.22 -23.18 12.08
C MET A 343 -20.73 -24.53 11.58
N ASP A 344 -19.81 -25.44 11.24
CA ASP A 344 -20.13 -26.76 10.66
C ASP A 344 -21.19 -26.66 9.55
N ARG A 345 -20.91 -25.87 8.50
CA ARG A 345 -21.91 -25.52 7.47
C ARG A 345 -22.39 -26.71 6.64
N ASP A 346 -21.61 -27.79 6.62
CA ASP A 346 -21.87 -28.99 5.83
C ASP A 346 -22.43 -30.14 6.69
N ASP A 347 -22.75 -29.86 7.97
CA ASP A 347 -23.32 -30.81 8.93
C ASP A 347 -22.51 -32.12 9.04
N VAL A 348 -21.18 -32.01 9.03
CA VAL A 348 -20.25 -33.15 9.14
C VAL A 348 -20.03 -33.59 10.59
N GLY A 349 -20.46 -32.77 11.55
CA GLY A 349 -20.31 -33.03 12.99
C GLY A 349 -18.92 -32.66 13.49
N ILE A 350 -18.85 -31.94 14.61
CA ILE A 350 -17.61 -31.53 15.28
C ILE A 350 -17.53 -32.24 16.63
N GLU A 351 -16.42 -32.92 16.89
CA GLU A 351 -16.13 -33.55 18.19
C GLU A 351 -15.32 -32.64 19.11
N SER A 352 -14.29 -31.99 18.58
CA SER A 352 -13.44 -31.09 19.34
C SER A 352 -12.87 -29.95 18.50
N LEU A 353 -12.54 -28.84 19.17
CA LEU A 353 -11.73 -27.75 18.63
C LEU A 353 -10.31 -27.88 19.21
N VAL A 354 -9.31 -27.97 18.32
CA VAL A 354 -7.90 -28.09 18.70
C VAL A 354 -7.18 -26.79 18.34
N ILE A 355 -6.50 -26.20 19.32
CA ILE A 355 -5.69 -24.99 19.17
C ILE A 355 -4.22 -25.36 19.37
N LYS A 356 -3.36 -25.04 18.41
CA LYS A 356 -1.91 -25.29 18.45
C LYS A 356 -1.14 -23.97 18.34
N ARG A 357 0.03 -23.91 18.99
CA ARG A 357 1.04 -22.85 18.81
C ARG A 357 2.27 -23.48 18.16
N GLY A 358 2.53 -23.16 16.89
CA GLY A 358 3.33 -24.04 16.04
C GLY A 358 2.74 -25.45 16.05
N ASP A 359 3.57 -26.47 16.25
CA ASP A 359 3.12 -27.87 16.31
C ASP A 359 2.64 -28.32 17.70
N LEU A 360 2.74 -27.46 18.71
CA LEU A 360 2.42 -27.81 20.09
C LEU A 360 0.92 -27.58 20.38
N PRO A 361 0.15 -28.61 20.77
CA PRO A 361 -1.20 -28.43 21.26
C PRO A 361 -1.22 -27.55 22.50
N VAL A 362 -2.02 -26.49 22.45
CA VAL A 362 -2.24 -25.55 23.56
C VAL A 362 -3.52 -25.92 24.30
N GLU A 363 -4.57 -26.28 23.57
CA GLU A 363 -5.86 -26.64 24.12
C GLU A 363 -6.62 -27.54 23.15
N GLU A 364 -7.35 -28.52 23.69
CA GLU A 364 -8.37 -29.27 22.97
C GLU A 364 -9.68 -29.15 23.74
N ILE A 365 -10.74 -28.78 23.04
CA ILE A 365 -12.02 -28.38 23.63
C ILE A 365 -13.10 -29.29 23.07
N PRO A 366 -13.72 -30.17 23.87
CA PRO A 366 -14.86 -30.95 23.44
C PRO A 366 -16.01 -30.05 23.01
N VAL A 367 -16.61 -30.33 21.86
CA VAL A 367 -17.70 -29.55 21.28
C VAL A 367 -19.00 -30.36 21.41
N THR A 368 -19.95 -29.82 22.16
CA THR A 368 -21.29 -30.42 22.31
C THR A 368 -22.33 -29.72 21.44
N GLN A 369 -22.06 -28.50 20.97
CA GLN A 369 -22.93 -27.72 20.11
C GLN A 369 -22.13 -26.70 19.28
N LYS A 370 -22.68 -26.33 18.12
CA LYS A 370 -22.18 -25.25 17.26
C LYS A 370 -22.22 -23.90 18.00
N GLY A 371 -21.40 -22.94 17.57
CA GLY A 371 -21.38 -21.58 18.12
C GLY A 371 -19.98 -21.03 18.38
N VAL A 372 -19.92 -19.95 19.17
CA VAL A 372 -18.67 -19.22 19.41
C VAL A 372 -17.96 -19.70 20.67
N VAL A 373 -16.72 -20.14 20.51
CA VAL A 373 -15.78 -20.41 21.60
C VAL A 373 -14.80 -19.26 21.70
N GLN A 374 -14.71 -18.62 22.86
CA GLN A 374 -13.78 -17.50 23.09
C GLN A 374 -12.59 -17.95 23.93
N ARG A 375 -11.37 -17.57 23.54
CA ARG A 375 -10.14 -17.80 24.31
C ARG A 375 -9.26 -16.57 24.40
N LEU A 376 -8.62 -16.42 25.55
CA LEU A 376 -7.57 -15.44 25.77
C LEU A 376 -6.23 -16.18 25.79
N LEU A 377 -5.44 -15.99 24.75
CA LEU A 377 -4.14 -16.65 24.61
C LEU A 377 -3.06 -15.72 25.16
N ALA A 378 -2.35 -16.17 26.19
CA ALA A 378 -1.41 -15.35 26.95
C ALA A 378 -0.07 -15.12 26.24
N GLU A 379 0.38 -16.13 25.48
CA GLU A 379 1.69 -16.13 24.84
C GLU A 379 1.60 -15.51 23.44
N CYS A 380 2.64 -14.77 23.06
CA CYS A 380 2.79 -14.36 21.66
C CYS A 380 3.29 -15.54 20.83
N GLY A 381 2.93 -15.55 19.56
CA GLY A 381 3.30 -16.61 18.63
C GLY A 381 2.29 -16.78 17.51
N ASP A 382 2.65 -17.65 16.57
CA ASP A 382 1.78 -18.09 15.50
C ASP A 382 0.99 -19.32 15.95
N TYR A 383 -0.30 -19.31 15.64
CA TYR A 383 -1.27 -20.29 16.08
C TYR A 383 -2.05 -20.84 14.91
N THR A 384 -2.47 -22.09 15.06
CA THR A 384 -3.46 -22.72 14.18
C THR A 384 -4.61 -23.26 15.01
N ALA A 385 -5.81 -23.27 14.46
CA ALA A 385 -6.95 -23.96 15.06
C ALA A 385 -7.72 -24.75 14.01
N HIS A 386 -8.11 -25.98 14.31
CA HIS A 386 -8.94 -26.82 13.46
C HIS A 386 -9.93 -27.60 14.32
N CYS A 387 -10.93 -28.20 13.68
CA CYS A 387 -11.87 -29.09 14.33
C CYS A 387 -11.54 -30.55 14.00
N VAL A 388 -11.69 -31.43 14.99
CA VAL A 388 -11.80 -32.88 14.76
C VAL A 388 -13.26 -33.19 14.45
N LEU A 389 -13.51 -33.88 13.35
CA LEU A 389 -14.86 -34.21 12.86
C LEU A 389 -15.32 -35.58 13.38
N ALA A 390 -16.62 -35.87 13.23
CA ALA A 390 -17.23 -37.11 13.72
C ALA A 390 -16.67 -38.40 13.08
N ASP A 391 -15.99 -38.29 11.93
CA ASP A 391 -15.29 -39.41 11.27
C ASP A 391 -13.81 -39.51 11.68
N GLY A 392 -13.35 -38.66 12.58
CA GLY A 392 -11.97 -38.56 13.05
C GLY A 392 -11.04 -37.76 12.14
N SER A 393 -11.53 -37.21 11.02
CA SER A 393 -10.73 -36.34 10.16
C SER A 393 -10.61 -34.92 10.72
N GLU A 394 -9.62 -34.17 10.23
CA GLU A 394 -9.42 -32.76 10.61
C GLU A 394 -10.05 -31.82 9.56
N SER A 395 -10.72 -30.77 10.03
CA SER A 395 -11.12 -29.66 9.15
C SER A 395 -9.90 -28.84 8.71
N GLN A 396 -10.08 -27.96 7.72
CA GLN A 396 -9.07 -26.95 7.40
C GLN A 396 -8.68 -26.18 8.67
N ALA A 397 -7.39 -25.87 8.84
CA ALA A 397 -6.93 -25.03 9.93
C ALA A 397 -7.14 -23.55 9.62
N CYS A 398 -7.66 -22.79 10.59
CA CYS A 398 -7.49 -21.34 10.64
C CYS A 398 -6.09 -21.02 11.16
N GLU A 399 -5.46 -20.00 10.60
CA GLU A 399 -4.15 -19.48 10.96
C GLU A 399 -4.25 -18.06 11.52
N PHE A 400 -3.56 -17.79 12.63
CA PHE A 400 -3.55 -16.47 13.22
C PHE A 400 -2.31 -16.26 14.09
N SER A 401 -2.13 -15.05 14.60
CA SER A 401 -1.04 -14.76 15.52
C SER A 401 -1.50 -13.91 16.69
N ILE A 402 -0.87 -14.14 17.84
CA ILE A 402 -0.93 -13.26 18.99
C ILE A 402 0.36 -12.46 19.02
N CYS A 403 0.25 -11.13 19.01
CA CYS A 403 1.38 -10.22 18.88
C CYS A 403 1.35 -9.14 19.94
N ASN A 404 2.51 -8.80 20.48
CA ASN A 404 2.64 -7.60 21.29
C ASN A 404 3.21 -6.47 20.44
N LEU A 405 2.61 -5.29 20.58
CA LEU A 405 3.14 -4.03 20.06
C LEU A 405 2.75 -2.93 21.03
N ASP A 406 3.72 -2.16 21.50
CA ASP A 406 3.47 -0.98 22.32
C ASP A 406 4.56 0.08 22.10
N VAL A 407 4.24 1.33 22.44
CA VAL A 407 5.13 2.48 22.33
C VAL A 407 5.13 3.28 23.62
N THR A 408 6.31 3.63 24.08
CA THR A 408 6.52 4.48 25.24
C THR A 408 7.27 5.74 24.82
N LEU A 409 6.70 6.90 25.16
CA LEU A 409 7.36 8.19 25.00
C LEU A 409 7.98 8.56 26.34
N ARG A 410 9.31 8.65 26.40
CA ARG A 410 10.05 9.04 27.63
C ARG A 410 9.70 10.45 28.08
N GLN A 411 9.37 11.32 27.14
CA GLN A 411 8.98 12.70 27.38
C GLN A 411 7.63 12.93 26.69
N GLN A 412 6.67 13.52 27.41
CA GLN A 412 5.39 13.93 26.80
C GLN A 412 5.57 15.18 25.93
N ASP A 413 6.64 15.93 26.17
CA ASP A 413 7.02 17.13 25.44
C ASP A 413 8.34 16.90 24.70
N VAL A 414 8.37 17.13 23.39
CA VAL A 414 9.59 17.10 22.59
C VAL A 414 9.94 18.51 22.15
N THR A 415 11.22 18.87 22.17
CA THR A 415 11.65 20.21 21.75
C THR A 415 11.85 20.25 20.23
N LEU A 416 11.21 21.20 19.54
CA LEU A 416 11.40 21.38 18.11
C LEU A 416 12.89 21.55 17.75
N GLY A 417 13.33 20.87 16.70
CA GLY A 417 14.72 20.96 16.23
C GLY A 417 15.74 20.19 17.07
N LYS A 418 15.34 19.49 18.14
CA LYS A 418 16.23 18.59 18.89
C LYS A 418 15.94 17.12 18.58
N PRO A 419 16.98 16.26 18.51
CA PRO A 419 16.75 14.84 18.40
C PRO A 419 16.16 14.30 19.71
N TRP A 420 15.39 13.21 19.62
CA TRP A 420 14.80 12.55 20.79
C TRP A 420 14.61 11.05 20.52
N GLU A 421 14.42 10.27 21.58
CA GLU A 421 14.29 8.80 21.48
C GLU A 421 12.83 8.39 21.68
N LEU A 422 12.33 7.55 20.77
CA LEU A 422 11.06 6.85 20.91
C LEU A 422 11.34 5.38 21.23
N ARG A 423 10.71 4.85 22.29
CA ARG A 423 10.83 3.44 22.67
C ARG A 423 9.62 2.65 22.26
N PHE A 424 9.83 1.41 21.85
CA PHE A 424 8.77 0.47 21.52
C PHE A 424 9.10 -0.91 22.04
N THR A 425 8.06 -1.70 22.27
CA THR A 425 8.17 -3.14 22.51
C THR A 425 7.41 -3.86 21.43
N SER A 426 7.93 -5.00 20.99
CA SER A 426 7.27 -5.85 20.02
C SER A 426 7.60 -7.31 20.29
N ASP A 427 6.61 -8.18 20.16
CA ASP A 427 6.77 -9.64 20.26
C ASP A 427 5.89 -10.31 19.20
N ASN A 428 6.40 -11.37 18.59
CA ASN A 428 5.87 -12.02 17.38
C ASN A 428 5.53 -11.04 16.23
N MET A 429 6.22 -9.90 16.18
CA MET A 429 5.97 -8.84 15.21
C MET A 429 7.20 -7.96 15.03
N LYS A 430 7.42 -7.51 13.80
CA LYS A 430 8.56 -6.67 13.40
C LYS A 430 8.10 -5.21 13.26
N VAL A 431 8.66 -4.28 14.05
CA VAL A 431 8.31 -2.84 13.94
C VAL A 431 8.90 -2.23 12.68
N ILE A 432 8.08 -1.89 11.70
CA ILE A 432 8.51 -1.46 10.36
C ILE A 432 8.57 0.05 10.17
N MET A 433 7.78 0.79 10.95
CA MET A 433 7.59 2.21 10.71
C MET A 433 7.18 2.93 11.99
N VAL A 434 7.72 4.15 12.15
CA VAL A 434 7.20 5.17 13.04
C VAL A 434 6.73 6.34 12.19
N TYR A 435 5.42 6.59 12.22
CA TYR A 435 4.75 7.63 11.45
C TYR A 435 4.31 8.77 12.38
N PHE A 436 4.64 10.00 11.99
CA PHE A 436 4.30 11.21 12.72
C PHE A 436 3.26 12.02 11.97
N ARG A 437 2.32 12.58 12.72
CA ARG A 437 1.29 13.46 12.18
C ARG A 437 1.06 14.64 13.11
N SER A 438 1.11 15.86 12.55
CA SER A 438 0.67 17.07 13.24
C SER A 438 -0.86 17.15 13.26
N ASN A 439 -1.43 17.57 14.40
CA ASN A 439 -2.86 17.90 14.47
C ASN A 439 -3.17 19.30 13.92
N GLN A 440 -2.16 20.16 13.82
CA GLN A 440 -2.32 21.53 13.31
C GLN A 440 -2.12 21.60 11.80
N ASN A 441 -1.22 20.77 11.26
CA ASN A 441 -0.87 20.76 9.85
C ASN A 441 -1.09 19.37 9.25
N SER A 442 -2.19 19.24 8.51
CA SER A 442 -2.53 17.98 7.83
C SER A 442 -1.53 17.52 6.76
N TYR A 443 -0.64 18.40 6.31
CA TYR A 443 0.43 18.13 5.35
C TYR A 443 1.73 17.67 6.03
N ALA A 444 1.90 17.98 7.32
CA ALA A 444 3.09 17.57 8.07
C ALA A 444 2.97 16.11 8.51
N GLN A 445 3.53 15.26 7.67
CA GLN A 445 3.67 13.83 7.90
C GLN A 445 5.11 13.43 7.67
N ALA A 446 5.65 12.67 8.60
CA ALA A 446 7.01 12.17 8.51
C ALA A 446 7.03 10.68 8.85
N MET A 447 7.93 9.94 8.22
CA MET A 447 8.10 8.51 8.42
C MET A 447 9.55 8.24 8.78
N VAL A 448 9.75 7.40 9.78
CA VAL A 448 11.04 6.84 10.15
C VAL A 448 10.93 5.33 10.02
N TYR A 449 11.92 4.71 9.39
CA TYR A 449 12.00 3.26 9.20
C TYR A 449 13.06 2.70 10.15
N PRO A 450 12.68 2.02 11.24
CA PRO A 450 13.64 1.46 12.19
C PRO A 450 14.59 0.47 11.52
N THR A 451 15.89 0.60 11.80
CA THR A 451 16.91 -0.37 11.41
C THR A 451 16.81 -1.64 12.25
N ASP A 452 17.53 -2.69 11.89
CA ASP A 452 17.59 -3.90 12.73
C ASP A 452 18.21 -3.60 14.11
N LYS A 453 19.19 -2.68 14.17
CA LYS A 453 19.77 -2.19 15.42
C LYS A 453 18.74 -1.46 16.29
N ASP A 454 17.91 -0.61 15.70
CA ASP A 454 16.83 0.07 16.43
C ASP A 454 15.84 -0.95 17.03
N ARG A 455 15.50 -1.99 16.26
CA ARG A 455 14.59 -3.06 16.70
C ARG A 455 15.19 -3.87 17.85
N MET A 456 16.46 -4.26 17.75
CA MET A 456 17.18 -4.95 18.84
C MET A 456 17.24 -4.09 20.11
N ASN A 457 17.36 -2.77 19.98
CA ASN A 457 17.41 -1.85 21.11
C ASN A 457 16.02 -1.51 21.68
N GLY A 458 14.94 -1.85 20.99
CA GLY A 458 13.57 -1.43 21.35
C GLY A 458 13.38 0.10 21.29
N SER A 459 14.14 0.78 20.44
CA SER A 459 14.12 2.25 20.37
C SER A 459 14.64 2.77 19.04
N VAL A 460 14.10 3.91 18.60
CA VAL A 460 14.60 4.64 17.43
C VAL A 460 14.87 6.10 17.78
N THR A 461 15.98 6.63 17.26
CA THR A 461 16.30 8.07 17.38
C THR A 461 15.57 8.84 16.30
N ILE A 462 14.78 9.83 16.73
CA ILE A 462 14.10 10.76 15.84
C ILE A 462 15.04 11.93 15.58
N PRO A 463 15.45 12.19 14.33
CA PRO A 463 16.44 13.21 14.03
C PRO A 463 15.89 14.62 14.27
N ALA A 464 16.81 15.54 14.58
CA ALA A 464 16.52 16.97 14.61
C ALA A 464 15.90 17.41 13.29
N GLY A 465 14.83 18.22 13.35
CA GLY A 465 14.20 18.79 12.16
C GLY A 465 13.24 17.87 11.40
N LEU A 466 13.04 16.61 11.83
CA LEU A 466 12.02 15.75 11.24
C LEU A 466 10.62 16.34 11.43
N LEU A 467 10.35 16.81 12.64
CA LEU A 467 9.12 17.53 12.97
C LEU A 467 9.33 19.01 12.67
N LYS A 468 8.38 19.60 11.94
CA LYS A 468 8.45 21.00 11.48
C LYS A 468 7.52 21.94 12.24
N ASP A 469 6.46 21.40 12.84
CA ASP A 469 5.40 22.18 13.47
C ASP A 469 5.37 21.98 14.98
N ARG A 470 5.02 23.04 15.71
CA ARG A 470 4.74 22.99 17.16
C ARG A 470 3.32 22.49 17.43
N GLY A 471 3.06 22.12 18.68
CA GLY A 471 1.75 21.73 19.19
C GLY A 471 1.49 20.22 19.20
N ASN A 472 0.21 19.86 19.32
CA ASN A 472 -0.20 18.47 19.48
C ASN A 472 0.11 17.64 18.22
N SER A 473 0.80 16.53 18.44
CA SER A 473 1.21 15.58 17.40
C SER A 473 0.91 14.15 17.83
N GLN A 474 0.92 13.24 16.86
CA GLN A 474 0.71 11.82 17.07
C GLN A 474 1.90 11.03 16.52
N ALA A 475 2.38 10.08 17.31
CA ALA A 475 3.32 9.05 16.88
C ALA A 475 2.52 7.75 16.70
N TRP A 476 2.70 7.11 15.55
CA TRP A 476 2.11 5.83 15.22
C TRP A 476 3.22 4.83 14.99
N VAL A 477 3.24 3.76 15.79
CA VAL A 477 4.16 2.65 15.60
C VAL A 477 3.41 1.53 14.92
N ILE A 478 3.97 1.03 13.82
CA ILE A 478 3.37 -0.01 13.00
C ILE A 478 4.29 -1.21 13.02
N GLY A 479 3.74 -2.34 13.44
CA GLY A 479 4.39 -3.63 13.37
C GLY A 479 3.71 -4.49 12.32
N GLU A 480 4.47 -5.40 11.72
CA GLU A 480 3.94 -6.43 10.83
C GLU A 480 4.51 -7.81 11.15
N ASN A 481 3.72 -8.84 10.87
CA ASN A 481 4.16 -10.22 10.81
C ASN A 481 3.56 -10.89 9.58
N ARG A 482 3.66 -12.22 9.46
CA ARG A 482 3.13 -12.95 8.29
C ARG A 482 1.59 -12.89 8.13
N TYR A 483 0.85 -12.52 9.18
CA TYR A 483 -0.62 -12.51 9.19
C TYR A 483 -1.24 -11.11 9.24
N GLY A 484 -0.45 -10.04 9.26
CA GLY A 484 -1.00 -8.68 9.19
C GLY A 484 -0.16 -7.64 9.90
N ARG A 485 -0.78 -6.47 10.06
CA ARG A 485 -0.21 -5.34 10.80
C ARG A 485 -1.04 -4.94 12.00
N LEU A 486 -0.33 -4.55 13.05
CA LEU A 486 -0.89 -3.84 14.19
C LEU A 486 -0.33 -2.42 14.25
N LYS A 487 -1.14 -1.52 14.82
CA LYS A 487 -0.83 -0.10 14.91
C LYS A 487 -1.12 0.39 16.32
N VAL A 488 -0.14 1.03 16.94
CA VAL A 488 -0.31 1.71 18.23
C VAL A 488 -0.03 3.19 18.06
N ARG A 489 -0.82 4.01 18.75
CA ARG A 489 -0.73 5.47 18.67
C ARG A 489 -0.51 6.08 20.05
N LYS A 490 0.38 7.07 20.12
CA LYS A 490 0.54 7.96 21.28
C LYS A 490 0.51 9.42 20.84
N THR A 491 -0.09 10.27 21.68
CA THR A 491 -0.10 11.72 21.49
C THR A 491 1.04 12.34 22.28
N PHE A 492 1.63 13.41 21.76
CA PHE A 492 2.67 14.19 22.42
C PHE A 492 2.61 15.66 21.96
N VAL A 493 3.34 16.53 22.64
CA VAL A 493 3.42 17.96 22.31
C VAL A 493 4.81 18.29 21.78
N VAL A 494 4.85 18.99 20.63
CA VAL A 494 6.09 19.60 20.13
C VAL A 494 6.16 21.03 20.66
N LYS A 495 7.18 21.33 21.46
CA LYS A 495 7.42 22.64 22.06
C LYS A 495 8.29 23.53 21.18
#